data_AF-A0A6I9WQE1-F1
#
_entry.id   AF-A0A6I9WQE1-F1
#
_cell.length_a   1.000
_cell.length_b   1.000
_cell.length_c   1.000
_cell.angle_alpha   90.00
_cell.angle_beta   90.00
_cell.angle_gamma   90.00
#
_symmetry.space_group_name_H-M   'P 1'
#
loop_
_entity.id
_entity.type
_entity.pdbx_description
1 polymer ?
#
loop_
_entity_poly.entity_id
_entity_poly.type
_entity_poly.pdbx_seq_one_letter_code
_entity_poly.pdbx_strand_id
1 'polypeptide(L)'
;FTSADAASGSSSSCRYVKGQWSECDANTNTRSRTLNLKKGDKSCEQTKTIQKKCKKACRYEKGTWSGCANQMMTRIDNLKANSDTSCEKTRRLTKRCKPETNTKKSAKGERSNKKSNKQ
;
A
#
# COMPACT_ATOMS: atom_id res chain seq x y z
N PHE A 1 10.36 -3.04 -20.95
CA PHE A 1 11.48 -2.55 -20.12
C PHE A 1 11.72 -1.11 -20.46
N THR A 2 11.11 -0.17 -19.72
CA THR A 2 11.19 1.26 -20.05
C THR A 2 12.32 1.89 -19.24
N SER A 3 13.47 2.06 -19.89
CA SER A 3 14.61 2.82 -19.39
C SER A 3 14.49 4.27 -19.88
N ALA A 4 14.37 5.21 -18.96
CA ALA A 4 14.56 6.65 -19.14
C ALA A 4 15.20 7.13 -17.83
N ASP A 5 16.21 7.99 -17.77
CA ASP A 5 16.59 9.08 -18.64
C ASP A 5 18.08 9.41 -18.38
N ALA A 6 18.78 9.80 -19.45
CA ALA A 6 20.16 10.24 -19.42
C ALA A 6 20.20 11.76 -19.16
N ALA A 7 20.66 12.16 -17.97
CA ALA A 7 21.04 13.55 -17.70
C ALA A 7 22.57 13.70 -17.67
N SER A 8 23.10 14.15 -18.80
CA SER A 8 24.40 14.82 -18.96
C SER A 8 24.38 16.18 -18.25
N GLY A 9 25.40 16.45 -17.44
CA GLY A 9 25.59 17.71 -16.72
C GLY A 9 26.85 17.64 -15.85
N SER A 10 27.89 18.35 -16.28
CA SER A 10 29.15 18.60 -15.59
C SER A 10 28.94 19.42 -14.32
N SER A 11 29.29 18.85 -13.17
CA SER A 11 29.71 19.55 -11.95
C SER A 11 30.01 18.49 -10.90
N SER A 12 30.95 18.78 -10.02
CA SER A 12 31.53 17.96 -8.94
C SER A 12 30.48 17.57 -7.87
N SER A 13 29.41 16.89 -8.28
CA SER A 13 28.31 16.48 -7.42
C SER A 13 28.41 14.99 -7.16
N CYS A 14 28.65 14.64 -5.90
CA CYS A 14 28.70 13.27 -5.43
C CYS A 14 27.41 12.52 -5.83
N ARG A 15 27.52 11.54 -6.72
CA ARG A 15 26.41 10.68 -7.16
C ARG A 15 26.32 9.46 -6.27
N TYR A 16 25.17 9.24 -5.65
CA TYR A 16 24.93 8.12 -4.74
C TYR A 16 23.86 7.15 -5.28
N VAL A 17 24.07 5.85 -5.05
CA VAL A 17 23.08 4.79 -5.21
C VAL A 17 22.22 4.72 -3.97
N LYS A 18 20.89 4.76 -4.16
CA LYS A 18 19.90 4.64 -3.08
C LYS A 18 19.68 3.16 -2.75
N GLY A 19 19.93 2.78 -1.51
CA GLY A 19 19.50 1.51 -0.95
C GLY A 19 17.99 1.47 -0.68
N GLN A 20 17.56 0.32 -0.16
CA GLN A 20 16.18 0.11 0.27
C GLN A 20 15.85 0.94 1.51
N TRP A 21 14.59 1.38 1.63
CA TRP A 21 14.09 1.97 2.85
C TRP A 21 13.93 0.91 3.93
N SER A 22 14.46 1.19 5.12
CA SER A 22 14.14 0.43 6.32
C SER A 22 12.64 0.51 6.64
N GLU A 23 12.18 -0.37 7.51
CA GLU A 23 10.87 -0.25 8.11
C GLU A 23 10.71 1.06 8.88
N CYS A 24 9.46 1.46 9.11
CA CYS A 24 9.20 2.63 9.92
C CYS A 24 9.52 2.34 11.39
N ASP A 25 10.36 3.16 11.99
CA ASP A 25 10.57 3.15 13.43
C ASP A 25 9.31 3.68 14.12
N ALA A 26 8.74 2.85 15.01
CA ALA A 26 7.50 3.15 15.73
C ALA A 26 7.64 4.35 16.67
N ASN A 27 8.82 4.55 17.25
CA ASN A 27 9.06 5.56 18.29
C ASN A 27 9.23 6.95 17.66
N THR A 28 9.96 7.03 16.55
CA THR A 28 10.31 8.31 15.92
C THR A 28 9.44 8.64 14.70
N ASN A 29 8.65 7.68 14.21
CA ASN A 29 7.91 7.77 12.95
C ASN A 29 8.83 8.11 11.75
N THR A 30 10.07 7.62 11.78
CA THR A 30 11.03 7.82 10.70
C THR A 30 11.48 6.49 10.12
N ARG A 31 11.86 6.51 8.86
CA ARG A 31 12.55 5.41 8.19
C ARG A 31 13.86 5.93 7.66
N SER A 32 14.90 5.11 7.74
CA SER A 32 16.23 5.41 7.22
C SER A 32 16.51 4.62 5.96
N ARG A 33 17.45 5.10 5.14
CA ARG A 33 18.11 4.29 4.12
C ARG A 33 19.54 4.73 3.93
N THR A 34 20.36 3.80 3.46
CA THR A 34 21.76 4.03 3.13
C THR A 34 21.90 4.41 1.66
N LEU A 35 22.77 5.38 1.41
CA LEU A 35 23.21 5.86 0.11
C LEU A 35 24.68 5.49 -0.06
N ASN A 36 25.02 4.69 -1.06
CA ASN A 36 26.42 4.32 -1.34
C ASN A 36 26.95 5.18 -2.49
N LEU A 37 28.14 5.74 -2.36
CA LEU A 37 28.75 6.57 -3.39
C LEU A 37 28.98 5.74 -4.67
N LYS A 38 28.46 6.21 -5.80
CA LYS A 38 28.69 5.64 -7.13
C LYS A 38 29.82 6.35 -7.87
N LYS A 39 29.85 7.68 -7.77
CA LYS A 39 30.83 8.53 -8.45
C LYS A 39 31.00 9.83 -7.65
N GLY A 40 32.23 10.21 -7.34
CA GLY A 40 32.55 11.44 -6.62
C GLY A 40 34.04 11.53 -6.33
N ASP A 41 34.48 12.69 -5.85
CA ASP A 41 35.86 12.95 -5.46
C ASP A 41 36.14 12.46 -4.03
N LYS A 42 37.40 12.56 -3.58
CA LYS A 42 37.82 12.19 -2.21
C LYS A 42 37.12 13.00 -1.11
N SER A 43 36.49 14.13 -1.44
CA SER A 43 35.69 14.91 -0.49
C SER A 43 34.27 14.36 -0.32
N CYS A 44 33.84 13.41 -1.15
CA CYS A 44 32.53 12.78 -1.04
C CYS A 44 32.57 11.66 0.01
N GLU A 45 31.62 11.66 0.93
CA GLU A 45 31.43 10.56 1.86
C GLU A 45 31.13 9.26 1.09
N GLN A 46 31.78 8.16 1.44
CA GLN A 46 31.56 6.88 0.75
C GLN A 46 30.16 6.32 1.00
N THR A 47 29.60 6.59 2.19
CA THR A 47 28.29 6.11 2.61
C THR A 47 27.56 7.23 3.36
N LYS A 48 26.30 7.49 2.99
CA LYS A 48 25.44 8.46 3.67
C LYS A 48 24.16 7.80 4.15
N THR A 49 23.70 8.14 5.35
CA THR A 49 22.40 7.71 5.85
C THR A 49 21.42 8.87 5.75
N ILE A 50 20.27 8.65 5.11
CA ILE A 50 19.19 9.64 5.07
C ILE A 50 17.96 9.11 5.77
N GLN A 51 17.27 9.99 6.47
CA GLN A 51 16.02 9.69 7.17
C GLN A 51 14.88 10.47 6.53
N LYS A 52 13.70 9.85 6.48
CA LYS A 52 12.46 10.53 6.12
C LYS A 52 11.35 10.13 7.09
N LYS A 53 10.46 11.08 7.38
CA LYS A 53 9.21 10.79 8.08
C LYS A 53 8.43 9.72 7.31
N CYS A 54 7.88 8.77 8.04
CA CYS A 54 6.99 7.77 7.48
C CYS A 54 5.68 8.44 7.06
N LYS A 55 5.01 7.84 6.07
CA LYS A 55 3.63 8.22 5.80
C LYS A 55 2.80 7.74 7.01
N LYS A 56 2.01 8.61 7.62
CA LYS A 56 1.09 8.26 8.71
C LYS A 56 0.06 7.25 8.20
N ALA A 57 0.39 5.98 8.26
CA ALA A 57 -0.55 4.91 8.01
C ALA A 57 -0.93 4.35 9.38
N CYS A 58 -2.13 4.68 9.85
CA CYS A 58 -2.72 3.99 10.99
C CYS A 58 -2.86 2.50 10.61
N ARG A 59 -1.97 1.65 11.13
CA ARG A 59 -1.95 0.22 10.83
C ARG A 59 -2.80 -0.46 11.89
N TYR A 60 -3.88 -1.09 11.46
CA TYR A 60 -4.78 -1.79 12.37
C TYR A 60 -4.66 -3.30 12.20
N GLU A 61 -4.65 -4.01 13.32
CA GLU A 61 -4.88 -5.44 13.42
C GLU A 61 -6.38 -5.73 13.30
N LYS A 62 -6.73 -6.57 12.33
CA LYS A 62 -8.13 -6.87 12.03
C LYS A 62 -8.67 -7.86 13.06
N GLY A 63 -9.72 -7.48 13.78
CA GLY A 63 -10.42 -8.41 14.67
C GLY A 63 -11.33 -9.38 13.90
N THR A 64 -12.12 -10.14 14.65
CA THR A 64 -13.13 -11.05 14.09
C THR A 64 -14.41 -10.28 13.78
N TRP A 65 -15.04 -10.54 12.63
CA TRP A 65 -16.39 -10.02 12.35
C TRP A 65 -17.38 -10.67 13.32
N SER A 66 -18.25 -9.85 13.91
CA SER A 66 -19.39 -10.36 14.67
C SER A 66 -20.37 -11.09 13.76
N GLY A 67 -21.23 -11.91 14.38
CA GLY A 67 -22.34 -12.55 13.68
C GLY A 67 -23.25 -11.52 12.99
N CYS A 68 -23.95 -11.96 11.94
CA CYS A 68 -24.90 -11.10 11.27
C CYS A 68 -26.10 -10.83 12.19
N ALA A 69 -26.29 -9.58 12.60
CA ALA A 69 -27.44 -9.13 13.36
C ALA A 69 -28.12 -7.97 12.61
N ASN A 70 -29.43 -8.05 12.38
CA ASN A 70 -30.16 -7.02 11.63
C ASN A 70 -29.55 -6.70 10.25
N GLN A 71 -29.10 -7.72 9.51
CA GLN A 71 -28.39 -7.59 8.23
C GLN A 71 -27.07 -6.79 8.28
N MET A 72 -26.54 -6.51 9.48
CA MET A 72 -25.25 -5.87 9.67
C MET A 72 -24.31 -6.76 10.48
N MET A 73 -23.02 -6.64 10.20
CA MET A 73 -21.95 -7.19 11.00
C MET A 73 -20.96 -6.09 11.34
N THR A 74 -20.37 -6.20 12.51
CA THR A 74 -19.41 -5.24 13.04
C THR A 74 -18.07 -5.92 13.28
N ARG A 75 -16.98 -5.17 13.16
CA ARG A 75 -15.64 -5.66 13.51
C ARG A 75 -14.88 -4.54 14.18
N ILE A 76 -14.17 -4.90 15.25
CA ILE A 76 -13.29 -3.98 15.95
C ILE A 76 -11.86 -4.30 15.50
N ASP A 77 -11.17 -3.31 14.95
CA ASP A 77 -9.74 -3.42 14.62
C ASP A 77 -8.92 -2.63 15.65
N ASN A 78 -7.83 -3.22 16.16
CA ASN A 78 -6.95 -2.58 17.15
C ASN A 78 -5.73 -1.92 16.46
N LEU A 79 -5.28 -0.77 16.96
CA LEU A 79 -4.11 -0.10 16.42
C LEU A 79 -2.83 -0.89 16.74
N LYS A 80 -2.00 -1.15 15.74
CA LYS A 80 -0.70 -1.78 15.96
C LYS A 80 0.28 -0.81 16.61
N ALA A 81 1.17 -1.31 17.46
CA ALA A 81 2.20 -0.54 18.15
C ALA A 81 3.12 0.29 17.23
N ASN A 82 3.28 -0.12 15.96
CA ASN A 82 4.06 0.61 14.95
C ASN A 82 3.27 1.73 14.24
N SER A 83 2.07 2.06 14.71
CA SER A 83 1.24 3.13 14.13
C SER A 83 1.46 4.47 14.81
N ASP A 84 1.04 5.54 14.14
CA ASP A 84 1.09 6.88 14.72
C ASP A 84 0.19 6.98 15.96
N THR A 85 0.69 7.65 17.01
CA THR A 85 -0.04 7.84 18.27
C THR A 85 -1.23 8.78 18.13
N SER A 86 -1.31 9.56 17.03
CA SER A 86 -2.49 10.36 16.72
C SER A 86 -3.65 9.53 16.16
N CYS A 87 -3.44 8.25 15.88
CA CYS A 87 -4.50 7.35 15.39
C CYS A 87 -5.37 6.85 16.54
N GLU A 88 -6.65 6.60 16.27
CA GLU A 88 -7.53 5.97 17.26
C GLU A 88 -7.00 4.59 17.64
N LYS A 89 -6.98 4.27 18.95
CA LYS A 89 -6.50 2.98 19.47
C LYS A 89 -7.31 1.79 18.93
N THR A 90 -8.59 2.01 18.65
CA THR A 90 -9.46 1.02 18.02
C THR A 90 -10.34 1.71 17.00
N ARG A 91 -10.73 0.99 15.95
CA ARG A 91 -11.74 1.46 14.99
C ARG A 91 -12.83 0.42 14.83
N ARG A 92 -14.08 0.88 14.81
CA ARG A 92 -15.25 0.03 14.57
C ARG A 92 -15.65 0.13 13.10
N LEU A 93 -15.66 -1.02 12.41
CA LEU A 93 -16.17 -1.13 11.05
C LEU A 93 -17.52 -1.82 11.08
N THR A 94 -18.46 -1.31 10.29
CA THR A 94 -19.76 -1.94 10.06
C THR A 94 -19.88 -2.27 8.58
N LYS A 95 -20.37 -3.46 8.27
CA LYS A 95 -20.69 -3.88 6.90
C LYS A 95 -22.04 -4.57 6.86
N ARG A 96 -22.70 -4.48 5.71
CA ARG A 96 -23.88 -5.31 5.42
C ARG A 96 -23.46 -6.76 5.25
N CYS A 97 -24.29 -7.67 5.73
CA CYS A 97 -24.11 -9.09 5.49
C CYS A 97 -24.25 -9.37 3.99
N LYS A 98 -23.56 -10.41 3.49
CA LYS A 98 -23.76 -10.84 2.10
C LYS A 98 -25.23 -11.29 1.96
N PRO A 99 -25.99 -10.78 0.98
CA PRO A 99 -27.23 -11.45 0.61
C PRO A 99 -26.84 -12.81 0.05
N GLU A 100 -27.45 -13.87 0.58
CA GLU A 100 -27.38 -15.20 -0.01
C GLU A 100 -27.82 -15.06 -1.47
N THR A 101 -26.89 -15.10 -2.41
CA THR A 101 -27.22 -15.20 -3.83
C THR A 101 -27.86 -16.55 -4.02
N ASN A 102 -29.19 -16.57 -3.96
CA ASN A 102 -30.01 -17.74 -4.22
C ASN A 102 -29.63 -18.29 -5.60
N THR A 103 -28.94 -19.42 -5.60
CA THR A 103 -28.73 -20.30 -6.74
C THR A 103 -30.08 -20.84 -7.22
N LYS A 104 -30.87 -20.01 -7.92
CA LYS A 104 -31.99 -20.49 -8.74
C LYS A 104 -31.49 -20.74 -10.15
N LYS A 105 -31.04 -21.98 -10.40
CA LYS A 105 -31.26 -22.63 -11.70
C LYS A 105 -32.77 -22.74 -11.94
N SER A 106 -33.16 -22.70 -13.23
CA SER A 106 -34.51 -22.79 -13.83
C SER A 106 -35.04 -21.41 -14.24
N ALA A 107 -35.42 -21.12 -15.49
CA ALA A 107 -35.73 -21.97 -16.62
C ALA A 107 -35.71 -21.16 -17.95
N LYS A 108 -35.64 -21.92 -19.05
CA LYS A 108 -36.12 -21.59 -20.40
C LYS A 108 -35.30 -20.58 -21.21
N GLY A 109 -34.41 -21.13 -22.05
CA GLY A 109 -34.05 -20.45 -23.28
C GLY A 109 -35.27 -20.35 -24.19
N GLU A 110 -35.40 -19.23 -24.91
CA GLU A 110 -35.89 -19.20 -26.29
C GLU A 110 -35.69 -17.80 -26.91
N ARG A 111 -35.08 -17.79 -28.11
CA ARG A 111 -35.11 -16.78 -29.21
C ARG A 111 -34.53 -15.38 -28.97
N SER A 112 -33.91 -14.70 -29.93
CA SER A 112 -33.23 -14.98 -31.21
C SER A 112 -32.81 -13.62 -31.77
N ASN A 113 -31.68 -13.59 -32.48
CA ASN A 113 -31.29 -12.64 -33.53
C ASN A 113 -31.28 -11.13 -33.26
N LYS A 114 -30.09 -10.51 -33.43
CA LYS A 114 -29.80 -9.71 -34.65
C LYS A 114 -28.30 -9.38 -34.81
N LYS A 115 -27.80 -9.64 -36.02
CA LYS A 115 -26.67 -9.00 -36.74
C LYS A 115 -25.23 -9.36 -36.35
N SER A 116 -24.56 -10.12 -37.22
CA SER A 116 -23.64 -9.59 -38.26
C SER A 116 -22.66 -10.68 -38.69
N ASN A 117 -22.70 -11.15 -39.94
CA ASN A 117 -21.44 -11.36 -40.64
C ASN A 117 -21.62 -11.26 -42.15
N LYS A 118 -20.58 -10.68 -42.74
CA LYS A 118 -20.34 -10.27 -44.11
C LYS A 118 -19.39 -11.30 -44.71
N GLN A 119 -19.75 -11.88 -45.85
CA GLN A 119 -18.84 -12.29 -46.92
C GLN A 119 -19.65 -12.77 -48.13
#